data_AF-A0A0F9FKL7-F1
#
_entry.id   AF-A0A0F9FKL7-F1
#
_cell.length_a   1.000
_cell.length_b   1.000
_cell.length_c   1.000
_cell.angle_alpha   90.00
_cell.angle_beta   90.00
_cell.angle_gamma   90.00
#
_symmetry.space_group_name_H-M   'P 1'
#
loop_
_entity.id
_entity.type
_entity.pdbx_description
1 polymer ?
#
loop_
_entity_poly.entity_id
_entity_poly.type
_entity_poly.pdbx_seq_one_letter_code
_entity_poly.pdbx_strand_id
1 'polypeptide(L)'
;MGSDFKVTNPQKGFAGGPPSATARQFPTGATRDTDSGKFQYTGFLSPLVLRRYAEFMHKHRKQRDGQLRAADNWQRGIPHEVYMDSGWRHFMDWWGWQRKWWNPKEGIEEALCALLFNVSGALHEILKAKLKDPHEHLRGAKIEWRPGDPYDPTTAVANRD
;
A
#
# COMPACT_ATOMS: atom_id res chain seq x y z
N MET A 1 -24.71 -4.51 -24.48
CA MET A 1 -23.52 -5.22 -25.00
C MET A 1 -22.40 -5.01 -24.00
N GLY A 2 -22.20 -5.98 -23.10
CA GLY A 2 -21.14 -5.91 -22.09
C GLY A 2 -19.81 -6.27 -22.74
N SER A 3 -18.86 -5.34 -22.72
CA SER A 3 -17.50 -5.60 -23.18
C SER A 3 -16.75 -6.37 -22.10
N ASP A 4 -16.57 -7.67 -22.30
CA ASP A 4 -15.70 -8.52 -21.52
C ASP A 4 -14.26 -8.02 -21.61
N PHE A 5 -13.81 -7.31 -20.57
CA PHE A 5 -12.43 -6.88 -20.43
C PHE A 5 -11.58 -8.08 -19.98
N LYS A 6 -11.04 -8.83 -20.95
CA LYS A 6 -10.06 -9.89 -20.68
C LYS A 6 -8.72 -9.26 -20.33
N VAL A 7 -8.42 -9.16 -19.03
CA VAL A 7 -7.06 -8.87 -18.54
C VAL A 7 -6.22 -10.13 -18.74
N THR A 8 -5.48 -10.21 -19.84
CA THR A 8 -4.37 -11.17 -19.95
C THR A 8 -3.26 -10.70 -19.02
N ASN A 9 -2.91 -11.50 -18.02
CA ASN A 9 -1.86 -11.18 -17.06
C ASN A 9 -0.52 -11.82 -17.47
N PRO A 10 0.42 -11.10 -18.09
CA PRO A 10 1.82 -11.51 -18.13
C PRO A 10 2.61 -10.74 -17.07
N GLN A 11 2.18 -10.73 -15.81
CA GLN A 11 3.07 -10.30 -14.73
C GLN A 11 3.88 -11.52 -14.27
N LYS A 12 5.01 -11.75 -14.95
CA LYS A 12 6.22 -12.24 -14.25
C LYS A 12 6.32 -11.39 -12.99
N GLY A 13 6.12 -12.01 -11.83
CA GLY A 13 6.28 -11.33 -10.55
C GLY A 13 7.62 -10.60 -10.56
N PHE A 14 7.69 -9.47 -9.86
CA PHE A 14 8.95 -8.81 -9.53
C PHE A 14 9.76 -9.76 -8.64
N ALA A 15 10.35 -10.79 -9.25
CA ALA A 15 11.36 -11.62 -8.65
C ALA A 15 12.57 -10.70 -8.53
N GLY A 16 12.79 -10.17 -7.33
CA GLY A 16 14.12 -9.70 -6.96
C GLY A 16 15.11 -10.78 -7.38
N GLY A 17 16.01 -10.44 -8.30
CA GLY A 17 16.98 -11.39 -8.84
C GLY A 17 17.80 -12.04 -7.73
N PRO A 18 18.50 -13.16 -8.02
CA PRO A 18 19.29 -13.87 -7.03
C PRO A 18 20.27 -12.91 -6.33
N PRO A 19 20.38 -12.95 -4.98
CA PRO A 19 21.24 -12.05 -4.24
C PRO A 19 22.71 -12.22 -4.65
N SER A 20 23.39 -11.10 -4.89
CA SER A 20 24.85 -11.04 -4.96
C SER A 20 25.44 -11.35 -3.58
N ALA A 21 26.35 -12.31 -3.52
CA ALA A 21 26.72 -13.09 -2.35
C ALA A 21 27.71 -12.44 -1.35
N THR A 22 27.77 -11.11 -1.22
CA THR A 22 28.73 -10.46 -0.30
C THR A 22 28.03 -9.68 0.83
N ALA A 23 27.91 -10.31 1.99
CA ALA A 23 27.41 -9.66 3.20
C ALA A 23 28.26 -8.42 3.57
N ARG A 24 27.60 -7.33 3.98
CA ARG A 24 28.24 -6.14 4.53
C ARG A 24 28.70 -6.45 5.96
N GLN A 25 29.93 -6.08 6.30
CA GLN A 25 30.47 -6.17 7.65
C GLN A 25 30.67 -4.76 8.21
N PHE A 26 30.30 -4.56 9.46
CA PHE A 26 30.43 -3.29 10.16
C PHE A 26 31.65 -3.31 11.09
N PRO A 27 32.22 -2.15 11.45
CA PRO A 27 33.34 -2.06 12.40
C PRO A 27 33.06 -2.70 13.77
N THR A 28 31.78 -2.86 14.13
CA THR A 28 31.33 -3.53 15.35
C THR A 28 31.38 -5.06 15.29
N GLY A 29 31.75 -5.64 14.14
CA GLY A 29 31.68 -7.07 13.88
C GLY A 29 30.29 -7.57 13.44
N ALA A 30 29.27 -6.70 13.44
CA ALA A 30 27.96 -7.04 12.90
C ALA A 30 28.04 -7.30 11.38
N THR A 31 27.17 -8.18 10.87
CA THR A 31 27.02 -8.42 9.43
C THR A 31 25.57 -8.24 9.01
N ARG A 32 25.36 -7.76 7.78
CA ARG A 32 24.04 -7.69 7.15
C ARG A 32 24.12 -8.08 5.70
N ASP A 33 23.06 -8.70 5.22
CA ASP A 33 22.89 -8.94 3.79
C ASP A 33 22.94 -7.62 3.00
N THR A 34 23.30 -7.73 1.72
CA THR A 34 23.32 -6.60 0.78
C THR A 34 21.93 -5.97 0.68
N ASP A 35 21.89 -4.70 0.33
CA ASP A 35 20.65 -4.00 -0.05
C ASP A 35 20.32 -4.17 -1.54
N SER A 36 21.17 -4.89 -2.29
CA SER A 36 20.95 -5.19 -3.70
C SER A 36 19.63 -5.92 -3.90
N GLY A 37 18.79 -5.39 -4.79
CA GLY A 37 17.46 -5.93 -5.09
C GLY A 37 16.39 -5.70 -4.00
N LYS A 38 16.70 -4.99 -2.91
CA LYS A 38 15.74 -4.68 -1.83
C LYS A 38 15.11 -3.30 -2.00
N PHE A 39 13.85 -3.17 -1.58
CA PHE A 39 13.20 -1.87 -1.57
C PHE A 39 13.76 -0.97 -0.46
N GLN A 40 14.14 0.25 -0.82
CA GLN A 40 14.57 1.28 0.11
C GLN A 40 13.42 2.27 0.37
N TYR A 41 12.48 1.88 1.22
CA TYR A 41 11.29 2.70 1.51
C TYR A 41 11.62 4.13 1.96
N THR A 42 12.68 4.32 2.75
CA THR A 42 13.12 5.65 3.21
C THR A 42 13.68 6.53 2.09
N GLY A 43 14.14 5.94 0.97
CA GLY A 43 14.56 6.67 -0.23
C GLY A 43 13.40 6.96 -1.19
N PHE A 44 12.34 6.14 -1.16
CA PHE A 44 11.18 6.27 -2.04
C PHE A 44 10.06 7.12 -1.45
N LEU A 45 10.01 7.26 -0.13
CA LEU A 45 8.93 7.93 0.58
C LEU A 45 9.46 9.11 1.39
N SER A 46 8.79 10.26 1.26
CA SER A 46 9.09 11.45 2.06
C SER A 46 8.36 11.40 3.41
N PRO A 47 9.07 11.47 4.56
CA PRO A 47 8.42 11.50 5.88
C PRO A 47 7.48 12.71 6.06
N LEU A 48 7.77 13.84 5.39
CA LEU A 48 6.91 15.02 5.40
C LEU A 48 5.57 14.73 4.72
N VAL A 49 5.60 14.10 3.54
CA VAL A 49 4.39 13.72 2.80
C VAL A 49 3.59 12.68 3.58
N LEU A 50 4.26 11.67 4.16
CA LEU A 50 3.60 10.63 4.95
C LEU A 50 2.89 11.21 6.18
N ARG A 51 3.54 12.11 6.92
CA ARG A 51 2.92 12.78 8.07
C ARG A 51 1.70 13.59 7.64
N ARG A 52 1.83 14.41 6.59
CA ARG A 52 0.73 15.24 6.12
C ARG A 52 -0.45 14.40 5.64
N TYR A 53 -0.18 13.30 4.95
CA TYR A 53 -1.21 12.36 4.53
C TYR A 53 -1.87 11.66 5.72
N ALA A 54 -1.12 11.30 6.77
CA ALA A 54 -1.70 10.74 8.00
C ALA A 54 -2.65 11.74 8.71
N GLU A 55 -2.29 13.03 8.73
CA GLU A 55 -3.16 14.10 9.25
C GLU A 55 -4.44 14.24 8.42
N PHE A 56 -4.35 14.18 7.09
CA PHE A 56 -5.50 14.12 6.19
C PHE A 56 -6.40 12.92 6.51
N MET A 57 -5.82 11.71 6.63
CA MET A 57 -6.58 10.49 6.92
C MET A 57 -7.25 10.56 8.31
N HIS A 58 -6.56 11.13 9.30
CA HIS A 58 -7.10 11.32 10.65
C HIS A 58 -8.27 12.33 10.68
N LYS A 59 -8.19 13.39 9.86
CA LYS A 59 -9.31 14.32 9.68
C LYS A 59 -10.52 13.62 9.06
N HIS A 60 -10.33 12.85 7.99
CA HIS A 60 -11.42 12.26 7.20
C HIS A 60 -12.00 10.95 7.76
N ARG A 61 -11.39 10.36 8.78
CA ARG A 61 -12.00 9.25 9.53
C ARG A 61 -13.06 9.69 10.55
N LYS A 62 -13.15 11.00 10.85
CA LYS A 62 -14.21 11.59 11.69
C LYS A 62 -15.48 11.78 10.87
N GLN A 63 -16.59 11.22 11.34
CA GLN A 63 -17.89 11.29 10.68
C GLN A 63 -18.70 12.52 11.15
N ARG A 64 -19.80 12.83 10.44
CA ARG A 64 -20.67 13.98 10.77
C ARG A 64 -21.39 13.83 12.11
N ASP A 65 -21.65 12.59 12.52
CA ASP A 65 -22.22 12.21 13.81
C ASP A 65 -21.18 12.20 14.94
N GLY A 66 -19.93 12.59 14.66
CA GLY A 66 -18.83 12.57 15.62
C GLY A 66 -18.17 11.21 15.79
N GLN A 67 -18.70 10.14 15.16
CA GLN A 67 -18.10 8.81 15.26
C GLN A 67 -16.76 8.74 14.53
N LEU A 68 -15.85 7.93 15.07
CA LEU A 68 -14.50 7.78 14.55
C LEU A 68 -14.32 6.41 13.90
N ARG A 69 -14.14 6.38 12.58
CA ARG A 69 -13.85 5.14 11.86
C ARG A 69 -12.44 4.64 12.19
N ALA A 70 -12.27 3.31 12.16
CA ALA A 70 -10.95 2.69 12.22
C ALA A 70 -10.03 3.26 11.11
N ALA A 71 -8.74 3.35 11.39
CA ALA A 71 -7.78 4.02 10.50
C ALA A 71 -7.67 3.35 9.12
N ASP A 72 -7.85 2.04 9.07
CA ASP A 72 -7.81 1.17 7.89
C ASP A 72 -9.19 0.98 7.22
N ASN A 73 -10.25 1.65 7.70
CA ASN A 73 -11.61 1.46 7.17
C ASN A 73 -11.70 1.68 5.65
N TRP A 74 -10.85 2.52 5.07
CA TRP A 74 -10.79 2.75 3.62
C TRP A 74 -10.40 1.51 2.81
N GLN A 75 -9.66 0.55 3.41
CA GLN A 75 -9.25 -0.71 2.78
C GLN A 75 -10.41 -1.70 2.58
N ARG A 76 -11.58 -1.41 3.16
CA ARG A 76 -12.83 -2.14 2.88
C ARG A 76 -13.28 -1.98 1.43
N GLY A 77 -12.80 -0.95 0.74
CA GLY A 77 -13.02 -0.71 -0.68
C GLY A 77 -14.14 0.29 -0.95
N ILE A 78 -14.02 0.94 -2.11
CA ILE A 78 -15.01 1.83 -2.73
C ILE A 78 -15.07 1.43 -4.22
N PRO A 79 -16.23 1.56 -4.90
CA PRO A 79 -16.30 1.28 -6.34
C PRO A 79 -15.28 2.09 -7.15
N HIS A 80 -14.72 1.48 -8.21
CA HIS A 80 -13.62 2.07 -8.97
C HIS A 80 -14.00 3.39 -9.65
N GLU A 81 -15.23 3.47 -10.17
CA GLU A 81 -15.81 4.66 -10.76
C GLU A 81 -15.91 5.83 -9.78
N VAL A 82 -16.14 5.55 -8.49
CA VAL A 82 -16.20 6.57 -7.44
C VAL A 82 -14.79 7.09 -7.11
N TYR A 83 -13.79 6.20 -7.08
CA TYR A 83 -12.39 6.63 -6.96
C TYR A 83 -11.97 7.51 -8.15
N MET A 84 -12.36 7.14 -9.38
CA MET A 84 -12.02 7.88 -10.58
C MET A 84 -12.66 9.27 -10.57
N ASP A 85 -13.97 9.34 -10.35
CA ASP A 85 -14.72 10.61 -10.33
C ASP A 85 -14.23 11.55 -9.21
N SER A 86 -13.99 11.02 -8.01
CA SER A 86 -13.43 11.83 -6.91
C SER A 86 -11.98 12.22 -7.12
N GLY A 87 -11.15 11.31 -7.64
CA GLY A 87 -9.77 11.60 -7.99
C GLY A 87 -9.68 12.71 -9.05
N TRP A 88 -10.55 12.69 -10.05
CA TRP A 88 -10.58 13.71 -11.11
C TRP A 88 -10.90 15.10 -10.57
N ARG A 89 -11.84 15.24 -9.64
CA ARG A 89 -12.13 16.54 -8.99
C ARG A 89 -10.89 17.12 -8.30
N HIS A 90 -10.19 16.32 -7.51
CA HIS A 90 -9.00 16.78 -6.79
C HIS A 90 -7.79 17.01 -7.73
N PHE A 91 -7.71 16.26 -8.82
CA PHE A 91 -6.76 16.53 -9.89
C PHE A 91 -7.05 17.87 -10.58
N MET A 92 -8.31 18.18 -10.90
CA MET A 92 -8.70 19.47 -11.48
C MET A 92 -8.43 20.64 -10.52
N ASP A 93 -8.64 20.46 -9.21
CA ASP A 93 -8.24 21.45 -8.20
C ASP A 93 -6.74 21.73 -8.24
N TRP A 94 -5.92 20.68 -8.25
CA TRP A 94 -4.46 20.83 -8.35
C TRP A 94 -4.04 21.47 -9.68
N TRP A 95 -4.58 21.01 -10.81
CA TRP A 95 -4.23 21.52 -12.12
C TRP A 95 -4.65 23.00 -12.28
N GLY A 96 -5.87 23.35 -11.91
CA GLY A 96 -6.34 24.73 -11.92
C GLY A 96 -5.50 25.65 -11.04
N TRP A 97 -5.08 25.16 -9.87
CA TRP A 97 -4.16 25.88 -8.98
C TRP A 97 -2.79 26.14 -9.63
N GLN A 98 -2.19 25.12 -10.25
CA GLN A 98 -0.93 25.24 -10.99
C GLN A 98 -1.01 26.28 -12.12
N ARG A 99 -2.17 26.37 -12.77
CA ARG A 99 -2.44 27.34 -13.84
C ARG A 99 -2.85 28.71 -13.33
N LYS A 100 -2.98 28.88 -12.01
CA LYS A 100 -3.47 30.12 -11.36
C LYS A 100 -4.88 30.52 -11.85
N TRP A 101 -5.70 29.56 -12.24
CA TRP A 101 -7.08 29.79 -12.69
C TRP A 101 -8.07 29.83 -11.53
N TRP A 102 -7.82 29.04 -10.48
CA TRP A 102 -8.58 29.10 -9.23
C TRP A 102 -7.74 28.56 -8.08
N ASN A 103 -8.21 28.81 -6.86
CA ASN A 103 -7.65 28.23 -5.65
C ASN A 103 -8.53 27.06 -5.17
N PRO A 104 -7.95 25.89 -4.84
CA PRO A 104 -8.68 24.78 -4.25
C PRO A 104 -9.35 25.23 -2.96
N LYS A 105 -10.65 24.92 -2.81
CA LYS A 105 -11.45 25.35 -1.66
C LYS A 105 -10.85 24.94 -0.31
N GLU A 106 -10.29 23.73 -0.25
CA GLU A 106 -9.73 23.15 0.97
C GLU A 106 -8.20 23.31 1.06
N GLY A 107 -7.60 24.05 0.11
CA GLY A 107 -6.15 24.22 0.00
C GLY A 107 -5.47 23.14 -0.84
N ILE A 108 -4.27 23.46 -1.34
CA ILE A 108 -3.54 22.59 -2.26
C ILE A 108 -3.12 21.26 -1.63
N GLU A 109 -2.74 21.26 -0.35
CA GLU A 109 -2.37 20.04 0.37
C GLU A 109 -3.54 19.05 0.49
N GLU A 110 -4.77 19.56 0.68
CA GLU A 110 -5.96 18.70 0.73
C GLU A 110 -6.28 18.12 -0.63
N ALA A 111 -6.18 18.91 -1.71
CA ALA A 111 -6.35 18.39 -3.07
C ALA A 111 -5.33 17.27 -3.38
N LEU A 112 -4.05 17.48 -3.03
CA LEU A 112 -3.00 16.47 -3.23
C LEU A 112 -3.21 15.22 -2.38
N CYS A 113 -3.56 15.36 -1.09
CA CYS A 113 -3.82 14.21 -0.22
C CYS A 113 -5.07 13.44 -0.64
N ALA A 114 -6.12 14.14 -1.07
CA ALA A 114 -7.34 13.51 -1.55
C ALA A 114 -7.14 12.79 -2.89
N LEU A 115 -6.33 13.34 -3.80
CA LEU A 115 -5.90 12.62 -5.01
C LEU A 115 -5.10 11.37 -4.64
N LEU A 116 -4.13 11.49 -3.74
CA LEU A 116 -3.33 10.35 -3.25
C LEU A 116 -4.22 9.26 -2.63
N PHE A 117 -5.23 9.64 -1.85
CA PHE A 117 -6.21 8.70 -1.31
C PHE A 117 -6.96 7.92 -2.38
N ASN A 118 -7.45 8.60 -3.42
CA ASN A 118 -8.20 7.95 -4.49
C ASN A 118 -7.31 7.02 -5.32
N VAL A 119 -6.10 7.43 -5.65
CA VAL A 119 -5.12 6.59 -6.36
C VAL A 119 -4.73 5.37 -5.52
N SER A 120 -4.45 5.57 -4.23
CA SER A 120 -4.08 4.48 -3.31
C SER A 120 -5.24 3.51 -3.11
N GLY A 121 -6.47 4.00 -2.97
CA GLY A 121 -7.68 3.17 -2.86
C GLY A 121 -7.95 2.35 -4.11
N ALA A 122 -7.86 2.97 -5.29
CA ALA A 122 -8.02 2.28 -6.56
C ALA A 122 -6.94 1.19 -6.75
N LEU A 123 -5.68 1.52 -6.48
CA LEU A 123 -4.57 0.56 -6.57
C LEU A 123 -4.74 -0.58 -5.54
N HIS A 124 -5.15 -0.27 -4.32
CA HIS A 124 -5.41 -1.25 -3.27
C HIS A 124 -6.44 -2.29 -3.72
N GLU A 125 -7.57 -1.87 -4.28
CA GLU A 125 -8.59 -2.81 -4.77
C GLU A 125 -8.10 -3.64 -5.96
N ILE A 126 -7.29 -3.07 -6.86
CA ILE A 126 -6.64 -3.82 -7.96
C ILE A 126 -5.67 -4.88 -7.42
N LEU A 127 -4.79 -4.51 -6.49
CA LEU A 127 -3.81 -5.42 -5.90
C LEU A 127 -4.50 -6.49 -5.04
N LYS A 128 -5.50 -6.12 -4.26
CA LYS A 128 -6.34 -7.04 -3.46
C LYS A 128 -7.10 -8.01 -4.35
N ALA A 129 -7.60 -7.58 -5.51
CA ALA A 129 -8.22 -8.48 -6.49
C ALA A 129 -7.21 -9.49 -7.06
N LYS A 130 -5.97 -9.06 -7.35
CA LYS A 130 -4.87 -9.95 -7.75
C LYS A 130 -4.48 -10.92 -6.63
N LEU A 131 -4.56 -10.49 -5.37
CA LEU A 131 -4.29 -11.32 -4.20
C LEU A 131 -5.44 -12.26 -3.84
N LYS A 132 -6.66 -12.09 -4.37
CA LYS A 132 -7.79 -13.00 -4.12
C LYS A 132 -7.65 -14.37 -4.79
N ASP A 133 -6.48 -14.68 -5.35
CA ASP A 133 -5.92 -16.04 -5.33
C ASP A 133 -4.68 -16.12 -4.41
N PRO A 134 -4.84 -16.01 -3.08
CA PRO A 134 -3.72 -15.78 -2.16
C PRO A 134 -2.88 -17.04 -1.94
N HIS A 135 -3.33 -18.17 -2.49
CA HIS A 135 -2.71 -19.48 -2.37
C HIS A 135 -2.61 -20.20 -3.72
N GLU A 136 -2.77 -19.56 -4.88
CA GLU A 136 -2.54 -20.23 -6.18
C GLU A 136 -1.13 -20.83 -6.24
N HIS A 137 -0.15 -20.03 -5.81
CA HIS A 137 1.25 -20.40 -5.73
C HIS A 137 1.60 -21.27 -4.50
N LEU A 138 0.64 -21.47 -3.58
CA LEU A 138 0.78 -22.34 -2.41
C LEU A 138 -0.05 -23.65 -2.57
N ARG A 139 -0.85 -23.79 -3.64
CA ARG A 139 -1.59 -25.03 -3.94
C ARG A 139 -0.59 -26.14 -4.28
N GLY A 140 -0.47 -27.11 -3.38
CA GLY A 140 0.46 -28.24 -3.49
C GLY A 140 1.81 -28.02 -2.78
N ALA A 141 2.08 -26.82 -2.26
CA ALA A 141 3.24 -26.59 -1.40
C ALA A 141 2.94 -27.12 0.01
N LYS A 142 3.56 -28.24 0.40
CA LYS A 142 3.64 -28.61 1.81
C LYS A 142 4.51 -27.57 2.52
N ILE A 143 3.89 -26.71 3.32
CA ILE A 143 4.65 -25.85 4.24
C ILE A 143 5.06 -26.76 5.40
N GLU A 144 6.31 -27.24 5.38
CA GLU A 144 6.92 -27.93 6.50
C GLU A 144 7.54 -26.89 7.43
N TRP A 145 6.91 -26.69 8.59
CA TRP A 145 7.48 -25.87 9.67
C TRP A 145 8.64 -26.62 10.31
N ARG A 146 9.77 -25.96 10.53
CA ARG A 146 10.85 -26.55 11.33
C ARG A 146 10.53 -26.33 12.81
N PRO A 147 10.72 -27.33 13.69
CA PRO A 147 10.56 -27.14 15.12
C PRO A 147 11.43 -25.96 15.61
N GLY A 148 10.77 -24.93 16.14
CA GLY A 148 11.42 -23.70 16.64
C GLY A 148 11.39 -22.50 15.70
N ASP A 149 10.72 -22.58 14.54
CA ASP A 149 10.49 -21.39 13.71
C ASP A 149 9.65 -20.35 14.48
N PRO A 150 10.05 -19.06 14.50
CA PRO A 150 9.35 -18.01 15.26
C PRO A 150 7.95 -17.68 14.72
N TYR A 151 7.59 -18.28 13.59
CA TYR A 151 6.27 -18.16 12.95
C TYR A 151 5.53 -19.50 12.91
N ASP A 152 6.07 -20.55 13.54
CA ASP A 152 5.39 -21.84 13.69
C ASP A 152 4.15 -21.64 14.57
N PRO A 153 2.93 -21.80 14.02
CA PRO A 153 1.70 -21.57 14.77
C PRO A 153 1.53 -22.53 15.97
N THR A 154 2.30 -23.62 16.05
CA THR A 154 2.30 -24.54 17.20
C THR A 154 3.08 -23.98 18.40
N THR A 155 4.04 -23.07 18.19
CA THR A 155 4.80 -22.43 19.28
C THR A 155 4.01 -21.34 20.02
N ALA A 156 3.01 -20.74 19.37
CA ALA A 156 2.17 -19.69 19.96
C ALA A 156 1.18 -20.20 21.02
N VAL A 157 1.00 -21.52 21.14
CA VAL A 157 0.08 -22.16 22.11
C VAL A 157 0.77 -22.42 23.46
N ALA A 158 2.11 -22.38 23.52
CA ALA A 158 2.88 -22.77 24.71
C ALA A 158 3.12 -21.67 25.77
N ASN A 159 2.71 -20.42 25.51
CA ASN A 159 2.92 -19.28 26.43
C ASN A 159 1.62 -18.56 26.79
N ARG A 160 0.55 -19.31 27.03
CA ARG A 160 -0.68 -18.81 27.67
C ARG A 160 -0.95 -19.62 28.93
N ASP A 161 -0.16 -19.33 29.96
CA ASP A 161 -0.51 -19.57 31.36
C ASP A 161 -0.59 -18.22 32.08
#